data_AF-A0A8D8QFN0-F1
#
_entry.id   AF-A0A8D8QFN0-F1
#
_cell.length_a   1.000
_cell.length_b   1.000
_cell.length_c   1.000
_cell.angle_alpha   90.00
_cell.angle_beta   90.00
_cell.angle_gamma   90.00
#
_symmetry.space_group_name_H-M   'P 1'
#
loop_
_entity.id
_entity.type
_entity.pdbx_description
1 polymer ?
#
loop_
_entity_poly.entity_id
_entity_poly.type
_entity_poly.pdbx_seq_one_letter_code
_entity_poly.pdbx_strand_id
1 'polypeptide(L)'
;MRQRRLFIGLLISRPVSVLQNTEYWRMVQPQPTAEFQLQTLTYDDNDSETVDDPETDNNPTMGESFWLQSNGDGGDVGTLLIEIVHNQQYQNMFKQKKKKKYQIWNLIAQDLADKGFKVPSNNPGQACDQKFRNMIKSYKKFIEKSNKTGSGPSKPPRYFDVLHPHLSRRQDVSPPESLSSLPPSLPVLSSPTHPLPGASTTPTPLTSPVSQSPSPSPITPSPSSVAPSTSSLTPSTSSATPSTSSVPSLSLHSRVRTTLKPKKVGGEEMLTYFKSRDEETDEIAKKQMTSIDSLNKNLEEHNKLMAKKLLQNEKLMELMKQALGKQNKEKSGKKRRRSSDESE
;
A
#
# COMPACT_ATOMS: atom_id res chain seq x y z
N MET A 1 12.41 71.94 9.02
CA MET A 1 12.89 70.54 8.98
C MET A 1 11.79 69.65 8.44
N ARG A 2 11.88 69.19 7.19
CA ARG A 2 10.90 68.30 6.56
C ARG A 2 11.55 66.95 6.29
N GLN A 3 11.10 65.91 6.99
CA GLN A 3 11.59 64.54 6.81
C GLN A 3 11.07 63.96 5.48
N ARG A 4 11.99 63.40 4.70
CA ARG A 4 11.70 62.60 3.50
C ARG A 4 11.42 61.17 3.94
N ARG A 5 10.22 60.65 3.65
CA ARG A 5 9.91 59.22 3.72
C ARG A 5 10.35 58.56 2.41
N LEU A 6 11.29 57.62 2.50
CA LEU A 6 11.66 56.70 1.43
C LEU A 6 10.61 55.58 1.36
N PHE A 7 9.86 55.53 0.27
CA PHE A 7 8.98 54.40 -0.08
C PHE A 7 9.79 53.45 -0.98
N ILE A 8 10.16 52.28 -0.46
CA ILE A 8 10.77 51.21 -1.24
C ILE A 8 9.61 50.38 -1.80
N GLY A 9 9.36 50.52 -3.10
CA GLY A 9 8.37 49.72 -3.83
C GLY A 9 8.87 48.30 -4.06
N LEU A 10 8.24 47.32 -3.40
CA LEU A 10 8.40 45.90 -3.70
C LEU A 10 7.58 45.57 -4.96
N LEU A 11 8.26 45.32 -6.07
CA LEU A 11 7.66 44.78 -7.29
C LEU A 11 7.37 43.29 -7.09
N ILE A 12 6.10 42.96 -6.81
CA ILE A 12 5.62 41.57 -6.79
C ILE A 12 5.36 41.15 -8.24
N SER A 13 6.30 40.38 -8.80
CA SER A 13 6.19 39.77 -10.12
C SER A 13 5.15 38.64 -10.09
N ARG A 14 4.04 38.81 -10.83
CA ARG A 14 2.99 37.78 -10.98
C ARG A 14 3.50 36.65 -11.89
N PRO A 15 3.32 35.36 -11.52
CA PRO A 15 3.65 34.25 -12.41
C PRO A 15 2.64 34.17 -13.56
N VAL A 16 3.19 33.97 -14.76
CA VAL A 16 2.51 33.81 -16.04
C VAL A 16 1.71 32.51 -16.04
N SER A 17 0.41 32.63 -16.34
CA SER A 17 -0.51 31.53 -16.56
C SER A 17 -0.07 30.71 -17.78
N VAL A 18 0.44 29.49 -17.56
CA VAL A 18 0.68 28.53 -18.64
C VAL A 18 -0.65 27.88 -19.01
N LEU A 19 -1.22 28.36 -20.12
CA LEU A 19 -2.38 27.77 -20.76
C LEU A 19 -2.04 26.39 -21.35
N GLN A 20 -3.06 25.55 -21.31
CA GLN A 20 -3.14 24.15 -21.68
C GLN A 20 -2.61 23.85 -23.08
N ASN A 21 -1.88 22.75 -23.21
CA ASN A 21 -1.68 22.09 -24.50
C ASN A 21 -1.72 20.56 -24.31
N THR A 22 -2.93 20.01 -24.25
CA THR A 22 -3.20 18.59 -23.91
C THR A 22 -3.48 17.69 -25.12
N GLU A 23 -3.22 18.11 -26.36
CA GLU A 23 -3.66 17.35 -27.55
C GLU A 23 -2.58 16.65 -28.40
N TYR A 24 -1.33 16.52 -27.95
CA TYR A 24 -0.27 15.99 -28.84
C TYR A 24 0.21 14.54 -28.58
N TRP A 25 -0.37 13.81 -27.62
CA TRP A 25 0.14 12.47 -27.25
C TRP A 25 -0.57 11.28 -27.90
N ARG A 26 -1.47 11.47 -28.87
CA ARG A 26 -2.25 10.35 -29.45
C ARG A 26 -1.68 9.70 -30.70
N MET A 27 -0.50 10.12 -31.20
CA MET A 27 -0.13 9.81 -32.59
C MET A 27 1.29 9.29 -32.80
N VAL A 28 1.83 8.48 -31.87
CA VAL A 28 2.98 7.60 -32.17
C VAL A 28 2.88 6.33 -31.31
N GLN A 29 2.20 5.30 -31.81
CA GLN A 29 2.42 3.93 -31.34
C GLN A 29 3.28 3.18 -32.37
N PRO A 30 4.40 2.56 -31.97
CA PRO A 30 5.14 1.64 -32.83
C PRO A 30 4.38 0.31 -32.97
N GLN A 31 4.31 -0.18 -34.21
CA GLN A 31 3.80 -1.52 -34.56
C GLN A 31 4.67 -2.61 -33.92
N PRO A 32 4.10 -3.60 -33.19
CA PRO A 32 4.85 -4.74 -32.71
C PRO A 32 5.00 -5.79 -33.82
N THR A 33 6.18 -5.88 -34.43
CA THR A 33 6.57 -7.04 -35.24
C THR A 33 7.48 -7.97 -34.42
N ALA A 34 6.88 -9.01 -33.86
CA ALA A 34 7.41 -10.36 -33.68
C ALA A 34 6.47 -11.11 -32.74
N GLU A 35 5.77 -12.11 -33.28
CA GLU A 35 4.88 -13.01 -32.55
C GLU A 35 5.65 -13.73 -31.44
N PHE A 36 5.36 -13.36 -30.19
CA PHE A 36 5.48 -14.27 -29.07
C PHE A 36 4.08 -14.80 -28.80
N GLN A 37 3.83 -16.08 -29.11
CA GLN A 37 2.59 -16.75 -28.73
C GLN A 37 2.51 -16.84 -27.20
N LEU A 38 2.01 -15.79 -26.59
CA LEU A 38 1.41 -15.88 -25.26
C LEU A 38 0.06 -16.54 -25.44
N GLN A 39 -0.08 -17.77 -24.94
CA GLN A 39 -1.38 -18.34 -24.62
C GLN A 39 -2.05 -17.40 -23.62
N THR A 40 -2.93 -16.56 -24.12
CA THR A 40 -3.83 -15.74 -23.31
C THR A 40 -4.84 -16.69 -22.68
N LEU A 41 -4.54 -17.18 -21.48
CA LEU A 41 -5.55 -17.66 -20.55
C LEU A 41 -6.47 -16.48 -20.24
N THR A 42 -7.61 -16.44 -20.91
CA THR A 42 -8.73 -15.55 -20.59
C THR A 42 -9.27 -15.99 -19.24
N TYR A 43 -8.74 -15.42 -18.16
CA TYR A 43 -9.40 -15.46 -16.86
C TYR A 43 -10.51 -14.42 -16.89
N ASP A 44 -11.75 -14.90 -16.86
CA ASP A 44 -12.93 -14.11 -16.57
C ASP A 44 -12.66 -13.24 -15.32
N ASP A 45 -12.66 -11.93 -15.51
CA ASP A 45 -12.67 -10.92 -14.44
C ASP A 45 -14.06 -11.00 -13.77
N ASN A 46 -14.29 -12.07 -13.01
CA ASN A 46 -15.40 -12.19 -12.07
C ASN A 46 -14.99 -11.47 -10.79
N ASP A 47 -15.35 -10.19 -10.70
CA ASP A 47 -15.25 -9.34 -9.51
C ASP A 47 -16.31 -9.80 -8.49
N SER A 48 -16.23 -11.07 -8.11
CA SER A 48 -17.05 -11.66 -7.06
C SER A 48 -16.43 -11.22 -5.73
N GLU A 49 -17.14 -10.34 -5.03
CA GLU A 49 -17.02 -10.19 -3.58
C GLU A 49 -17.20 -11.59 -2.97
N THR A 50 -16.08 -12.30 -2.79
CA THR A 50 -16.04 -13.56 -2.05
C THR A 50 -16.34 -13.22 -0.61
N VAL A 51 -17.58 -13.48 -0.23
CA VAL A 51 -18.02 -13.69 1.14
C VAL A 51 -16.95 -14.53 1.84
N ASP A 52 -16.47 -14.04 2.99
CA ASP A 52 -15.44 -14.67 3.82
C ASP A 52 -15.84 -16.11 4.22
N ASP A 53 -15.52 -17.08 3.36
CA ASP A 53 -15.54 -18.50 3.69
C ASP A 53 -14.25 -18.81 4.49
N PRO A 54 -14.36 -19.25 5.76
CA PRO A 54 -13.19 -19.54 6.56
C PRO A 54 -12.57 -20.87 6.12
N GLU A 55 -11.26 -20.82 5.86
CA GLU A 55 -10.35 -21.97 5.92
C GLU A 55 -10.48 -23.00 4.78
N THR A 56 -9.92 -22.67 3.62
CA THR A 56 -9.33 -23.69 2.74
C THR A 56 -7.84 -23.41 2.55
N ASP A 57 -7.09 -23.54 3.65
CA ASP A 57 -5.62 -23.39 3.70
C ASP A 57 -4.96 -24.71 3.23
N ASN A 58 -4.97 -24.98 1.93
CA ASN A 58 -4.25 -26.09 1.29
C ASN A 58 -3.31 -25.61 0.17
N ASN A 59 -2.80 -24.38 0.27
CA ASN A 59 -1.62 -24.00 -0.51
C ASN A 59 -0.40 -24.44 0.29
N PRO A 60 0.56 -25.22 -0.27
CA PRO A 60 1.74 -25.66 0.45
C PRO A 60 2.35 -24.47 1.18
N THR A 61 2.27 -24.54 2.51
CA THR A 61 2.83 -23.57 3.43
C THR A 61 4.30 -23.46 3.09
N MET A 62 4.64 -22.47 2.25
CA MET A 62 6.01 -22.03 2.06
C MET A 62 6.55 -21.84 3.47
N GLY A 63 7.55 -22.67 3.81
CA GLY A 63 8.00 -22.82 5.19
C GLY A 63 8.21 -21.45 5.80
N GLU A 64 7.64 -21.23 6.98
CA GLU A 64 7.76 -19.95 7.68
C GLU A 64 9.22 -19.51 7.77
N SER A 65 10.14 -20.49 7.82
CA SER A 65 11.59 -20.36 7.73
C SER A 65 12.10 -19.47 6.60
N PHE A 66 11.51 -19.50 5.39
CA PHE A 66 11.95 -18.65 4.27
C PHE A 66 11.84 -17.17 4.64
N TRP A 67 10.71 -16.78 5.26
CA TRP A 67 10.46 -15.39 5.64
C TRP A 67 11.36 -14.90 6.77
N LEU A 68 12.03 -15.81 7.47
CA LEU A 68 12.94 -15.54 8.57
C LEU A 68 14.41 -15.54 8.12
N GLN A 69 14.70 -15.85 6.86
CA GLN A 69 16.07 -15.80 6.32
C GLN A 69 16.59 -14.35 6.36
N SER A 70 17.84 -14.19 6.76
CA SER A 70 18.53 -12.90 6.80
C SER A 70 19.86 -13.00 6.05
N ASN A 71 20.19 -11.96 5.28
CA ASN A 71 21.46 -11.87 4.55
C ASN A 71 22.55 -11.12 5.34
N GLY A 72 22.41 -11.01 6.67
CA GLY A 72 23.42 -10.47 7.57
C GLY A 72 23.46 -8.95 7.72
N ASP A 73 22.95 -8.19 6.74
CA ASP A 73 23.13 -6.72 6.70
C ASP A 73 21.83 -5.88 6.86
N GLY A 74 20.64 -6.50 6.92
CA GLY A 74 19.41 -5.70 6.75
C GLY A 74 18.10 -6.30 7.25
N GLY A 75 18.14 -7.21 8.23
CA GLY A 75 16.92 -7.86 8.72
C GLY A 75 16.53 -9.09 7.92
N ASP A 76 15.34 -9.64 8.21
CA ASP A 76 14.81 -10.83 7.55
C ASP A 76 13.97 -10.50 6.30
N VAL A 77 13.66 -11.50 5.48
CA VAL A 77 12.88 -11.31 4.23
C VAL A 77 11.52 -10.65 4.49
N GLY A 78 10.88 -10.98 5.62
CA GLY A 78 9.61 -10.37 6.03
C GLY A 78 9.72 -8.86 6.25
N THR A 79 10.78 -8.42 6.94
CA THR A 79 11.09 -7.00 7.15
C THR A 79 11.30 -6.27 5.82
N LEU A 80 12.11 -6.86 4.94
CA LEU A 80 12.40 -6.30 3.63
C LEU A 80 11.14 -6.22 2.75
N LEU A 81 10.27 -7.23 2.79
CA LEU A 81 8.99 -7.21 2.08
C LEU A 81 8.13 -6.02 2.55
N ILE A 82 8.07 -5.74 3.85
CA ILE A 82 7.30 -4.60 4.39
C ILE A 82 7.88 -3.28 3.89
N GLU A 83 9.20 -3.14 3.88
CA GLU A 83 9.90 -1.94 3.41
C GLU A 83 9.62 -1.68 1.92
N ILE A 84 9.77 -2.71 1.07
CA ILE A 84 9.50 -2.60 -0.37
C ILE A 84 8.03 -2.23 -0.62
N VAL A 85 7.07 -2.90 0.05
CA VAL A 85 5.64 -2.61 -0.11
C VAL A 85 5.31 -1.17 0.27
N HIS A 86 5.94 -0.61 1.31
CA HIS A 86 5.70 0.75 1.76
C HIS A 86 6.52 1.82 1.03
N ASN A 87 7.42 1.43 0.13
CA ASN A 87 8.10 2.37 -0.74
C ASN A 87 7.08 3.17 -1.58
N GLN A 88 7.29 4.49 -1.65
CA GLN A 88 6.40 5.42 -2.33
C GLN A 88 6.12 5.02 -3.78
N GLN A 89 7.08 4.39 -4.47
CA GLN A 89 6.89 3.94 -5.85
C GLN A 89 5.78 2.89 -5.96
N TYR A 90 5.82 1.84 -5.16
CA TYR A 90 4.78 0.80 -5.16
C TYR A 90 3.46 1.32 -4.61
N GLN A 91 3.47 2.16 -3.58
CA GLN A 91 2.26 2.81 -3.07
C GLN A 91 1.57 3.66 -4.15
N ASN A 92 2.34 4.38 -4.98
CA ASN A 92 1.79 5.11 -6.12
C ASN A 92 1.23 4.15 -7.18
N MET A 93 1.87 3.02 -7.45
CA MET A 93 1.33 2.00 -8.36
C MET A 93 0.03 1.39 -7.84
N PHE A 94 -0.09 1.10 -6.54
CA PHE A 94 -1.32 0.60 -5.93
C PHE A 94 -2.48 1.59 -6.01
N LYS A 95 -2.19 2.91 -5.96
CA LYS A 95 -3.19 3.96 -6.14
C LYS A 95 -3.64 4.13 -7.60
N GLN A 96 -2.80 3.77 -8.56
CA GLN A 96 -3.11 3.90 -9.98
C GLN A 96 -3.99 2.73 -10.44
N LYS A 97 -5.18 3.02 -10.98
CA LYS A 97 -6.08 2.01 -11.57
C LYS A 97 -5.55 1.35 -12.86
N LYS A 98 -4.38 1.78 -13.38
CA LYS A 98 -3.86 1.33 -14.69
C LYS A 98 -3.20 -0.05 -14.65
N LYS A 99 -2.60 -0.44 -13.52
CA LYS A 99 -1.92 -1.74 -13.38
C LYS A 99 -2.80 -2.68 -12.57
N LYS A 100 -2.93 -3.93 -13.01
CA LYS A 100 -3.62 -4.96 -12.23
C LYS A 100 -2.80 -5.25 -10.96
N LYS A 101 -3.45 -5.41 -9.81
CA LYS A 101 -2.81 -5.57 -8.48
C LYS A 101 -1.76 -6.71 -8.46
N TYR A 102 -2.04 -7.82 -9.13
CA TYR A 102 -1.11 -8.96 -9.21
C TYR A 102 0.22 -8.60 -9.90
N GLN A 103 0.21 -7.69 -10.87
CA GLN A 103 1.43 -7.26 -11.56
C GLN A 103 2.35 -6.48 -10.62
N ILE A 104 1.77 -5.66 -9.75
CA ILE A 104 2.51 -4.90 -8.74
C ILE A 104 3.19 -5.87 -7.77
N TRP A 105 2.47 -6.89 -7.32
CA TRP A 105 3.03 -7.93 -6.45
C TRP A 105 4.14 -8.76 -7.12
N ASN A 106 4.03 -9.05 -8.41
CA ASN A 106 5.12 -9.70 -9.16
C ASN A 106 6.36 -8.81 -9.25
N LEU A 107 6.20 -7.49 -9.41
CA LEU A 107 7.33 -6.55 -9.38
C LEU A 107 7.98 -6.47 -8.00
N ILE A 108 7.20 -6.56 -6.92
CA ILE A 108 7.73 -6.61 -5.54
C ILE A 108 8.52 -7.91 -5.32
N ALA A 109 8.01 -9.04 -5.81
CA ALA A 109 8.71 -10.31 -5.72
C ALA A 109 10.01 -10.34 -6.54
N GLN A 110 10.04 -9.63 -7.67
CA GLN A 110 11.25 -9.43 -8.46
C GLN A 110 12.28 -8.59 -7.69
N ASP A 111 11.87 -7.50 -7.06
CA ASP A 111 12.76 -6.63 -6.26
C ASP A 111 13.35 -7.39 -5.05
N LEU A 112 12.58 -8.31 -4.44
CA LEU A 112 13.10 -9.24 -3.44
C LEU A 112 14.16 -10.18 -4.01
N ALA A 113 13.93 -10.72 -5.21
CA ALA A 113 14.89 -11.60 -5.89
C ALA A 113 16.19 -10.85 -6.26
N ASP A 114 16.08 -9.60 -6.70
CA ASP A 114 17.23 -8.73 -7.02
C ASP A 114 18.08 -8.42 -5.78
N LYS A 115 17.45 -8.41 -4.59
CA LYS A 115 18.13 -8.32 -3.28
C LYS A 115 18.67 -9.66 -2.76
N GLY A 116 18.62 -10.71 -3.57
CA GLY A 116 19.15 -12.04 -3.26
C GLY A 116 18.15 -13.00 -2.61
N PHE A 117 16.87 -12.61 -2.45
CA PHE A 117 15.84 -13.44 -1.82
C PHE A 117 14.86 -13.98 -2.85
N LYS A 118 15.19 -15.13 -3.45
CA LYS A 118 14.31 -15.79 -4.41
C LYS A 118 13.18 -16.52 -3.71
N VAL A 119 11.95 -16.03 -3.86
CA VAL A 119 10.72 -16.63 -3.30
C VAL A 119 10.49 -18.00 -3.94
N PRO A 120 10.52 -19.12 -3.19
CA PRO A 120 10.38 -20.47 -3.76
C PRO A 120 8.91 -20.83 -4.01
N SER A 121 8.23 -20.08 -4.87
CA SER A 121 6.84 -20.32 -5.27
C SER A 121 6.69 -20.24 -6.78
N ASN A 122 5.74 -21.01 -7.32
CA ASN A 122 5.31 -20.90 -8.72
C ASN A 122 4.71 -19.52 -9.01
N ASN A 123 4.08 -18.89 -8.02
CA ASN A 123 3.46 -17.56 -8.11
C ASN A 123 4.03 -16.64 -7.02
N PRO A 124 5.25 -16.11 -7.21
CA PRO A 124 5.98 -15.43 -6.14
C PRO A 124 5.28 -14.13 -5.69
N GLY A 125 4.59 -13.41 -6.60
CA GLY A 125 3.79 -12.25 -6.23
C GLY A 125 2.60 -12.59 -5.32
N GLN A 126 1.90 -13.70 -5.59
CA GLN A 126 0.78 -14.15 -4.74
C GLN A 126 1.27 -14.55 -3.35
N ALA A 127 2.42 -15.24 -3.26
CA ALA A 127 3.04 -15.59 -1.98
C ALA A 127 3.41 -14.34 -1.16
N CYS A 128 3.96 -13.30 -1.81
CA CYS A 128 4.25 -12.02 -1.18
C CYS A 128 2.97 -11.31 -0.67
N ASP A 129 1.93 -11.21 -1.50
CA ASP A 129 0.64 -10.62 -1.11
C ASP A 129 0.02 -11.35 0.09
N GLN A 130 0.01 -12.69 0.05
CA GLN A 130 -0.52 -13.51 1.13
C GLN A 130 0.26 -13.32 2.43
N LYS A 131 1.60 -13.35 2.36
CA LYS A 131 2.44 -13.11 3.54
C LYS A 131 2.19 -11.72 4.12
N PHE A 132 2.15 -10.70 3.27
CA PHE A 132 1.87 -9.34 3.69
C PHE A 132 0.50 -9.21 4.37
N ARG A 133 -0.57 -9.77 3.78
CA ARG A 133 -1.91 -9.81 4.40
C ARG A 133 -1.90 -10.48 5.78
N ASN A 134 -1.19 -11.60 5.93
CA ASN A 134 -1.06 -12.29 7.21
C ASN A 134 -0.34 -11.43 8.26
N MET A 135 0.70 -10.70 7.85
CA MET A 135 1.40 -9.76 8.74
C MET A 135 0.49 -8.61 9.19
N ILE A 136 -0.28 -8.01 8.27
CA ILE A 136 -1.27 -6.98 8.60
C ILE A 136 -2.35 -7.51 9.54
N LYS A 137 -2.87 -8.73 9.29
CA LYS A 137 -3.90 -9.36 10.13
C LYS A 137 -3.40 -9.56 11.57
N SER A 138 -2.19 -10.10 11.75
CA SER A 138 -1.56 -10.28 13.06
C SER A 138 -1.32 -8.95 13.78
N TYR A 139 -0.89 -7.91 13.06
CA TYR A 139 -0.72 -6.56 13.61
C TYR A 139 -2.05 -5.98 14.11
N LYS A 140 -3.11 -6.01 13.30
CA LYS A 140 -4.43 -5.48 13.68
C LYS A 140 -4.98 -6.20 14.91
N LYS A 141 -4.92 -7.53 14.92
CA LYS A 141 -5.35 -8.36 16.06
C LYS A 141 -4.61 -8.00 17.35
N PHE A 142 -3.33 -7.66 17.26
CA PHE A 142 -2.56 -7.21 18.42
C PHE A 142 -3.02 -5.83 18.93
N ILE A 143 -3.20 -4.84 18.04
CA ILE A 143 -3.68 -3.50 18.40
C ILE A 143 -5.09 -3.55 19.02
N GLU A 144 -6.00 -4.35 18.44
CA GLU A 144 -7.35 -4.55 18.97
C GLU A 144 -7.31 -5.15 20.39
N LYS A 145 -6.45 -6.15 20.60
CA LYS A 145 -6.28 -6.76 21.92
C LYS A 145 -5.63 -5.82 22.93
N SER A 146 -4.65 -5.01 22.53
CA SER A 146 -4.00 -4.04 23.42
C SER A 146 -4.92 -2.91 23.84
N ASN A 147 -5.89 -2.55 23.00
CA ASN A 147 -6.87 -1.49 23.30
C ASN A 147 -8.04 -1.98 24.17
N LYS A 148 -8.26 -3.30 24.26
CA LYS A 148 -9.34 -3.87 25.07
C LYS A 148 -8.92 -3.97 26.55
N THR A 149 -9.46 -3.09 27.39
CA THR A 149 -9.27 -3.09 28.85
C THR A 149 -9.52 -4.48 29.45
N GLY A 150 -8.63 -4.90 30.36
CA GLY A 150 -8.69 -6.24 30.98
C GLY A 150 -8.01 -7.36 30.17
N SER A 151 -7.55 -7.07 28.95
CA SER A 151 -6.64 -7.98 28.26
C SER A 151 -5.27 -7.90 28.93
N GLY A 152 -4.82 -9.02 29.51
CA GLY A 152 -3.47 -9.13 30.04
C GLY A 152 -2.39 -8.82 28.98
N PRO A 153 -1.13 -8.63 29.41
CA PRO A 153 -0.03 -8.28 28.51
C PRO A 153 0.08 -9.31 27.37
N SER A 154 -0.05 -8.84 26.13
CA SER A 154 0.12 -9.67 24.93
C SER A 154 1.50 -9.43 24.35
N LYS A 155 2.15 -10.48 23.85
CA LYS A 155 3.42 -10.34 23.13
C LYS A 155 3.16 -9.65 21.77
N PRO A 156 3.99 -8.67 21.37
CA PRO A 156 3.86 -8.03 20.07
C PRO A 156 4.15 -9.03 18.94
N PRO A 157 3.48 -8.91 17.78
CA PRO A 157 3.83 -9.67 16.58
C PRO A 157 5.29 -9.41 16.18
N ARG A 158 5.92 -10.40 15.54
CA ARG A 158 7.34 -10.33 15.16
C ARG A 158 7.73 -9.07 14.39
N TYR A 159 6.88 -8.64 13.46
CA TYR A 159 7.15 -7.48 12.59
C TYR A 159 6.52 -6.18 13.11
N PHE A 160 6.21 -6.10 14.41
CA PHE A 160 5.51 -4.95 14.98
C PHE A 160 6.28 -3.64 14.77
N ASP A 161 7.57 -3.62 15.09
CA ASP A 161 8.38 -2.39 15.05
C ASP A 161 8.51 -1.81 13.64
N VAL A 162 8.47 -2.68 12.62
CA VAL A 162 8.56 -2.29 11.21
C VAL A 162 7.19 -1.87 10.67
N LEU A 163 6.12 -2.57 11.04
CA LEU A 163 4.75 -2.27 10.58
C LEU A 163 4.16 -1.04 11.26
N HIS A 164 4.43 -0.85 12.55
CA HIS A 164 3.78 0.17 13.36
C HIS A 164 3.97 1.58 12.78
N PRO A 165 5.18 2.04 12.39
CA PRO A 165 5.38 3.36 11.79
C PRO A 165 4.59 3.62 10.49
N HIS A 166 4.22 2.55 9.77
CA HIS A 166 3.49 2.66 8.50
C HIS A 166 1.97 2.57 8.68
N LEU A 167 1.51 1.77 9.64
CA LEU A 167 0.09 1.48 9.85
C LEU A 167 -0.55 2.34 10.93
N SER A 168 0.21 2.76 11.96
CA SER A 168 -0.33 3.61 13.04
C SER A 168 -0.78 4.98 12.52
N ARG A 169 -0.05 5.53 11.54
CA ARG A 169 -0.38 6.81 10.88
C ARG A 169 -1.68 6.81 10.10
N ARG A 170 -2.22 5.63 9.75
CA ARG A 170 -3.48 5.50 9.00
C ARG A 170 -4.68 5.16 9.88
N GLN A 171 -4.53 5.12 11.20
CA GLN A 171 -5.66 5.42 12.07
C GLN A 171 -5.92 6.92 12.00
N ASP A 172 -6.36 7.35 10.81
CA ASP A 172 -7.04 8.61 10.61
C ASP A 172 -8.26 8.52 11.51
N VAL A 173 -8.13 9.14 12.68
CA VAL A 173 -9.20 9.61 13.54
C VAL A 173 -10.44 8.71 13.44
N SER A 174 -10.50 7.70 14.31
CA SER A 174 -11.80 7.46 14.94
C SER A 174 -12.29 8.83 15.34
N PRO A 175 -13.40 9.36 14.79
CA PRO A 175 -13.98 10.59 15.32
C PRO A 175 -14.03 10.34 16.83
N PRO A 176 -13.38 11.20 17.65
CA PRO A 176 -13.40 11.02 19.09
C PRO A 176 -14.86 10.78 19.41
N GLU A 177 -15.16 9.61 19.99
CA GLU A 177 -16.53 9.21 20.33
C GLU A 177 -17.18 10.48 20.81
N SER A 178 -18.07 11.03 19.97
CA SER A 178 -18.76 12.24 20.32
C SER A 178 -19.54 11.76 21.51
N LEU A 179 -19.02 12.10 22.69
CA LEU A 179 -19.68 11.91 23.95
C LEU A 179 -20.99 12.64 23.72
N SER A 180 -21.99 11.84 23.37
CA SER A 180 -23.40 12.17 23.42
C SER A 180 -23.68 12.31 24.91
N SER A 181 -23.11 13.36 25.47
CA SER A 181 -23.50 13.96 26.72
C SER A 181 -24.84 14.56 26.40
N LEU A 182 -25.86 13.70 26.40
CA LEU A 182 -27.22 14.12 26.64
C LEU A 182 -27.17 15.08 27.83
N PRO A 183 -27.65 16.32 27.68
CA PRO A 183 -27.75 17.21 28.82
C PRO A 183 -28.60 16.51 29.89
N PRO A 184 -28.24 16.59 31.18
CA PRO A 184 -29.07 16.05 32.25
C PRO A 184 -30.45 16.72 32.16
N SER A 185 -31.45 15.95 31.75
CA SER A 185 -32.84 16.39 31.74
C SER A 185 -33.21 16.80 33.15
N LEU A 186 -33.49 18.10 33.31
CA LEU A 186 -34.05 18.68 34.51
C LEU A 186 -35.39 18.00 34.86
N PRO A 187 -35.75 17.93 36.16
CA PRO A 187 -37.00 17.33 36.60
C PRO A 187 -38.19 18.18 36.15
N VAL A 188 -38.96 17.70 35.17
CA VAL A 188 -40.26 18.26 34.84
C VAL A 188 -41.26 17.82 35.90
N LEU A 189 -41.71 18.80 36.66
CA LEU A 189 -42.74 18.72 37.66
C LEU A 189 -44.10 18.45 37.00
N SER A 190 -44.80 17.50 37.61
CA SER A 190 -46.15 17.01 37.38
C SER A 190 -47.19 18.07 37.00
N SER A 191 -48.13 17.72 36.11
CA SER A 191 -49.58 17.96 36.27
C SER A 191 -50.43 17.43 35.08
N PRO A 192 -51.74 17.21 35.27
CA PRO A 192 -52.39 15.96 34.89
C PRO A 192 -53.47 16.06 33.78
N THR A 193 -53.79 14.88 33.22
CA THR A 193 -55.12 14.38 32.82
C THR A 193 -56.07 15.28 32.02
N HIS A 194 -56.44 14.88 30.79
CA HIS A 194 -57.82 14.53 30.42
C HIS A 194 -57.93 13.90 28.99
N PRO A 195 -59.00 13.12 28.69
CA PRO A 195 -59.03 12.09 27.63
C PRO A 195 -59.94 12.37 26.41
N LEU A 196 -59.61 11.73 25.26
CA LEU A 196 -60.45 11.31 24.10
C LEU A 196 -61.28 12.40 23.35
N PRO A 197 -61.99 12.12 22.24
CA PRO A 197 -61.86 11.11 21.16
C PRO A 197 -61.96 11.71 19.72
N GLY A 198 -61.65 10.90 18.68
CA GLY A 198 -62.44 10.90 17.44
C GLY A 198 -61.73 11.21 16.11
N ALA A 199 -61.74 10.19 15.23
CA ALA A 199 -61.91 10.21 13.75
C ALA A 199 -60.99 11.13 12.89
N SER A 200 -60.55 10.79 11.68
CA SER A 200 -61.06 9.89 10.66
C SER A 200 -60.01 9.79 9.54
N THR A 201 -60.02 8.68 8.78
CA THR A 201 -59.69 8.55 7.34
C THR A 201 -58.29 9.02 6.86
N THR A 202 -57.48 8.23 6.17
CA THR A 202 -57.79 7.51 4.93
C THR A 202 -56.61 6.57 4.56
N PRO A 203 -56.87 5.37 4.03
CA PRO A 203 -55.83 4.42 3.59
C PRO A 203 -55.37 4.67 2.14
N THR A 204 -54.09 4.45 1.85
CA THR A 204 -53.56 4.28 0.48
C THR A 204 -52.91 2.89 0.35
N PRO A 205 -53.42 2.03 -0.54
CA PRO A 205 -52.74 0.80 -0.94
C PRO A 205 -52.07 1.01 -2.30
N LEU A 206 -50.77 0.78 -2.42
CA LEU A 206 -50.18 0.51 -3.73
C LEU A 206 -49.20 -0.65 -3.67
N THR A 207 -49.76 -1.78 -4.11
CA THR A 207 -49.19 -3.03 -4.54
C THR A 207 -48.10 -2.81 -5.60
N SER A 208 -47.00 -3.56 -5.51
CA SER A 208 -46.12 -3.82 -6.66
C SER A 208 -45.77 -5.31 -6.69
N PRO A 209 -45.91 -5.97 -7.85
CA PRO A 209 -45.97 -7.43 -7.94
C PRO A 209 -44.60 -8.10 -8.00
N VAL A 210 -44.48 -9.16 -7.19
CA VAL A 210 -43.53 -10.26 -7.33
C VAL A 210 -43.77 -10.98 -8.66
N SER A 211 -42.76 -11.01 -9.53
CA SER A 211 -42.69 -11.96 -10.64
C SER A 211 -41.80 -13.12 -10.23
N GLN A 212 -42.45 -14.22 -9.82
CA GLN A 212 -41.84 -15.54 -9.75
C GLN A 212 -41.91 -16.17 -11.15
N SER A 213 -40.74 -16.50 -11.69
CA SER A 213 -40.61 -17.30 -12.91
C SER A 213 -40.52 -18.79 -12.52
N PRO A 214 -41.31 -19.67 -13.15
CA PRO A 214 -41.23 -21.12 -12.92
C PRO A 214 -40.24 -21.82 -13.88
N SER A 215 -39.47 -22.77 -13.33
CA SER A 215 -39.06 -24.11 -13.83
C SER A 215 -38.67 -24.30 -15.32
N PRO A 216 -37.67 -25.16 -15.69
CA PRO A 216 -37.63 -26.57 -15.25
C PRO A 216 -36.25 -27.21 -15.03
N SER A 217 -36.24 -28.24 -14.19
CA SER A 217 -35.19 -29.26 -14.09
C SER A 217 -35.01 -30.05 -15.39
N PRO A 218 -33.82 -30.62 -15.61
CA PRO A 218 -33.75 -31.99 -16.11
C PRO A 218 -32.90 -32.90 -15.20
N ILE A 219 -33.59 -33.96 -14.80
CA ILE A 219 -33.18 -35.34 -14.52
C ILE A 219 -31.87 -35.79 -15.22
N THR A 220 -31.22 -36.79 -14.61
CA THR A 220 -30.43 -37.95 -15.15
C THR A 220 -28.95 -38.03 -14.67
N PRO A 221 -28.29 -39.21 -14.67
CA PRO A 221 -28.27 -40.17 -13.57
C PRO A 221 -26.88 -40.40 -12.95
N SER A 222 -26.90 -40.99 -11.77
CA SER A 222 -25.79 -41.67 -11.10
C SER A 222 -25.28 -42.87 -11.92
N PRO A 223 -23.98 -43.19 -11.85
CA PRO A 223 -23.61 -44.58 -11.70
C PRO A 223 -22.72 -44.84 -10.48
N SER A 224 -23.07 -45.94 -9.83
CA SER A 224 -22.42 -46.61 -8.71
C SER A 224 -20.97 -47.04 -8.98
N SER A 225 -20.23 -47.09 -7.86
CA SER A 225 -19.40 -48.22 -7.42
C SER A 225 -18.25 -48.70 -8.30
N VAL A 226 -17.01 -48.47 -7.84
CA VAL A 226 -16.03 -49.56 -7.66
C VAL A 226 -15.16 -49.25 -6.43
N ALA A 227 -15.33 -50.03 -5.37
CA ALA A 227 -14.31 -50.24 -4.33
C ALA A 227 -13.18 -51.12 -4.90
N PRO A 228 -11.97 -51.02 -4.35
CA PRO A 228 -11.43 -52.26 -3.80
C PRO A 228 -10.82 -52.09 -2.42
N SER A 229 -11.07 -53.14 -1.65
CA SER A 229 -10.64 -53.43 -0.30
C SER A 229 -9.13 -53.76 -0.21
N THR A 230 -8.66 -53.83 1.04
CA THR A 230 -7.48 -54.59 1.56
C THR A 230 -6.10 -54.00 1.19
N SER A 231 -5.13 -53.77 2.08
CA SER A 231 -4.71 -54.52 3.28
C SER A 231 -3.97 -53.59 4.25
N SER A 232 -4.35 -53.54 5.53
CA SER A 232 -3.58 -54.03 6.69
C SER A 232 -2.05 -54.07 6.53
N LEU A 233 -1.34 -53.38 7.42
CA LEU A 233 -0.48 -54.00 8.45
C LEU A 233 0.10 -52.90 9.36
N THR A 234 -0.27 -52.96 10.63
CA THR A 234 0.45 -52.39 11.76
C THR A 234 1.75 -53.18 11.98
N PRO A 235 2.71 -52.61 12.72
CA PRO A 235 2.96 -53.26 14.00
C PRO A 235 3.06 -52.27 15.16
N SER A 236 2.34 -52.66 16.20
CA SER A 236 2.44 -52.20 17.57
C SER A 236 3.88 -52.37 18.10
N THR A 237 4.37 -51.41 18.87
CA THR A 237 5.38 -51.71 19.89
C THR A 237 5.00 -51.02 21.18
N SER A 238 4.44 -51.83 22.06
CA SER A 238 4.16 -51.55 23.46
C SER A 238 5.43 -51.79 24.27
N SER A 239 5.81 -50.86 25.13
CA SER A 239 6.49 -51.11 26.40
C SER A 239 6.56 -49.75 27.10
N ALA A 240 5.77 -49.51 28.15
CA ALA A 240 5.88 -50.02 29.51
C ALA A 240 6.17 -48.78 30.39
N THR A 241 5.15 -48.35 31.13
CA THR A 241 5.30 -47.54 32.34
C THR A 241 5.98 -48.41 33.43
N PRO A 242 6.65 -47.83 34.44
CA PRO A 242 5.91 -47.37 35.62
C PRO A 242 6.47 -46.14 36.36
N SER A 243 5.53 -45.36 36.90
CA SER A 243 5.50 -44.84 38.27
C SER A 243 6.48 -43.74 38.79
N THR A 244 5.83 -42.81 39.50
CA THR A 244 6.21 -42.16 40.78
C THR A 244 7.27 -41.05 40.82
N SER A 245 6.80 -39.83 41.15
CA SER A 245 7.34 -38.90 42.20
C SER A 245 6.82 -37.48 41.88
N SER A 246 5.73 -37.00 42.50
CA SER A 246 5.71 -36.17 43.71
C SER A 246 6.80 -35.09 43.83
N VAL A 247 6.29 -33.86 44.12
CA VAL A 247 6.90 -32.61 44.67
C VAL A 247 7.77 -31.70 43.79
N PRO A 248 7.85 -30.37 44.07
CA PRO A 248 6.88 -29.45 44.68
C PRO A 248 6.66 -28.13 43.88
N SER A 249 5.52 -27.50 44.13
CA SER A 249 5.23 -26.10 43.81
C SER A 249 6.20 -25.16 44.54
N LEU A 250 7.05 -24.44 43.81
CA LEU A 250 7.85 -23.34 44.35
C LEU A 250 7.19 -22.00 44.03
N SER A 251 6.57 -21.47 45.08
CA SER A 251 6.23 -20.06 45.28
C SER A 251 7.44 -19.16 44.98
N LEU A 252 7.32 -18.32 43.96
CA LEU A 252 8.39 -17.44 43.47
C LEU A 252 7.92 -15.98 43.43
N HIS A 253 7.41 -15.44 44.55
CA HIS A 253 7.18 -13.99 44.69
C HIS A 253 7.47 -13.50 46.11
N SER A 254 8.72 -13.65 46.57
CA SER A 254 9.25 -12.86 47.69
C SER A 254 9.81 -11.53 47.16
N ARG A 255 8.94 -10.53 47.19
CA ARG A 255 9.18 -9.15 47.67
C ARG A 255 10.67 -8.71 47.76
N VAL A 256 11.10 -7.88 46.80
CA VAL A 256 12.20 -6.92 46.99
C VAL A 256 11.70 -5.53 46.58
N ARG A 257 11.27 -4.73 47.56
CA ARG A 257 11.10 -3.27 47.41
C ARG A 257 12.45 -2.63 47.77
N THR A 258 13.30 -2.42 46.78
CA THR A 258 14.46 -1.52 46.93
C THR A 258 13.99 -0.09 46.69
N THR A 259 13.79 0.65 47.78
CA THR A 259 13.63 2.10 47.78
C THR A 259 14.99 2.74 47.52
N LEU A 260 15.27 3.05 46.25
CA LEU A 260 16.45 3.82 45.87
C LEU A 260 16.26 5.28 46.31
N LYS A 261 17.10 5.74 47.23
CA LYS A 261 17.19 7.15 47.61
C LYS A 261 17.80 7.94 46.44
N PRO A 262 17.18 9.04 45.98
CA PRO A 262 17.75 9.85 44.91
C PRO A 262 19.05 10.51 45.37
N LYS A 263 20.14 10.22 44.65
CA LYS A 263 21.44 10.85 44.83
C LYS A 263 21.34 12.31 44.36
N LYS A 264 21.68 13.25 45.23
CA LYS A 264 21.66 14.69 44.96
C LYS A 264 22.82 15.01 44.01
N VAL A 265 22.60 14.85 42.71
CA VAL A 265 23.54 15.26 41.65
C VAL A 265 23.55 16.79 41.60
N GLY A 266 24.73 17.39 41.68
CA GLY A 266 24.90 18.85 41.71
C GLY A 266 24.39 19.50 40.42
N GLY A 267 23.75 20.66 40.53
CA GLY A 267 23.10 21.35 39.40
C GLY A 267 24.04 21.75 38.25
N GLU A 268 25.35 21.73 38.47
CA GLU A 268 26.36 22.09 37.47
C GLU A 268 26.53 21.01 36.39
N GLU A 269 26.49 19.72 36.76
CA GLU A 269 26.56 18.60 35.80
C GLU A 269 25.31 18.52 34.91
N MET A 270 24.14 18.90 35.44
CA MET A 270 22.92 18.97 34.64
C MET A 270 23.01 20.04 33.56
N LEU A 271 23.58 21.20 33.87
CA LEU A 271 23.67 22.31 32.93
C LEU A 271 24.62 22.00 31.76
N THR A 272 25.73 21.31 32.03
CA THR A 272 26.64 20.81 30.97
C THR A 272 25.96 19.77 30.09
N TYR A 273 25.14 18.89 30.66
CA TYR A 273 24.41 17.86 29.91
C TYR A 273 23.36 18.48 28.96
N PHE A 274 22.61 19.49 29.39
CA PHE A 274 21.66 20.18 28.52
C PHE A 274 22.36 20.90 27.37
N LYS A 275 23.50 21.53 27.64
CA LYS A 275 24.26 22.25 26.61
C LYS A 275 24.83 21.31 25.53
N SER A 276 25.38 20.16 25.93
CA SER A 276 25.85 19.15 24.97
C SER A 276 24.72 18.55 24.14
N ARG A 277 23.52 18.42 24.71
CA ARG A 277 22.34 17.94 23.99
C ARG A 277 21.87 18.94 22.93
N ASP A 278 21.88 20.23 23.26
CA ASP A 278 21.51 21.29 22.31
C ASP A 278 22.50 21.36 21.15
N GLU A 279 23.81 21.27 21.44
CA GLU A 279 24.87 21.21 20.41
C GLU A 279 24.72 20.00 19.48
N GLU A 280 24.39 18.82 20.02
CA GLU A 280 24.12 17.61 19.21
C GLU A 280 22.90 17.80 18.29
N THR A 281 21.84 18.45 18.78
CA THR A 281 20.66 18.73 17.95
C THR A 281 20.93 19.71 16.82
N ASP A 282 21.77 20.72 17.07
CA ASP A 282 22.19 21.69 16.06
C ASP A 282 23.06 21.02 14.98
N GLU A 283 23.95 20.10 15.36
CA GLU A 283 24.74 19.33 14.40
C GLU A 283 23.86 18.43 13.52
N ILE A 284 22.85 17.78 14.10
CA ILE A 284 21.89 16.95 13.36
C ILE A 284 21.10 17.82 12.37
N ALA A 285 20.60 18.97 12.82
CA ALA A 285 19.87 19.91 11.96
C ALA A 285 20.74 20.42 10.80
N LYS A 286 22.02 20.73 11.07
CA LYS A 286 22.99 21.15 10.06
C LYS A 286 23.26 20.04 9.03
N LYS A 287 23.44 18.79 9.48
CA LYS A 287 23.61 17.63 8.58
C LYS A 287 22.37 17.44 7.70
N GLN A 288 21.17 17.54 8.27
CA GLN A 288 19.93 17.45 7.49
C GLN A 288 19.81 18.56 6.45
N MET A 289 20.14 19.81 6.80
CA MET A 289 20.11 20.94 5.87
C MET A 289 21.06 20.72 4.68
N THR A 290 22.30 20.29 4.95
CA THR A 290 23.26 20.01 3.88
C THR A 290 22.83 18.87 2.95
N SER A 291 22.13 17.87 3.49
CA SER A 291 21.56 16.77 2.69
C SER A 291 20.45 17.27 1.76
N ILE A 292 19.57 18.15 2.26
CA ILE A 292 18.51 18.77 1.46
C ILE A 292 19.10 19.62 0.33
N ASP A 293 20.13 20.42 0.62
CA ASP A 293 20.81 21.24 -0.40
C ASP A 293 21.44 20.37 -1.50
N SER A 294 22.06 19.24 -1.12
CA SER A 294 22.60 18.28 -2.07
C SER A 294 21.52 17.66 -2.97
N LEU A 295 20.35 17.34 -2.42
CA LEU A 295 19.22 16.81 -3.19
C LEU A 295 18.66 17.85 -4.17
N ASN A 296 18.51 19.10 -3.73
CA ASN A 296 18.05 20.20 -4.58
C ASN A 296 19.02 20.45 -5.74
N LYS A 297 20.33 20.39 -5.48
CA LYS A 297 21.35 20.51 -6.53
C LYS A 297 21.22 19.39 -7.59
N ASN A 298 21.05 18.15 -7.16
CA ASN A 298 20.91 17.01 -8.07
C ASN A 298 19.61 17.10 -8.90
N LEU A 299 18.52 17.57 -8.29
CA LEU A 299 17.26 17.82 -8.99
C LEU A 299 17.40 18.90 -10.08
N GLU A 300 18.13 19.97 -9.79
CA GLU A 300 18.41 21.04 -10.76
C GLU A 300 19.26 20.53 -11.94
N GLU A 301 20.28 19.72 -11.67
CA GLU A 301 21.11 19.08 -12.70
C GLU A 301 20.28 18.15 -13.60
N HIS A 302 19.37 17.36 -13.00
CA HIS A 302 18.45 16.50 -13.74
C HIS A 302 17.49 17.31 -14.63
N ASN A 303 16.93 18.40 -14.11
CA ASN A 303 16.05 19.29 -14.88
C ASN A 303 16.80 19.94 -16.06
N LYS A 304 18.04 20.38 -15.83
CA LYS A 304 18.90 20.93 -16.89
C LYS A 304 19.22 19.90 -17.98
N LEU A 305 19.44 18.64 -17.59
CA LEU A 305 19.66 17.54 -18.54
C LEU A 305 18.41 17.27 -19.39
N MET A 306 17.23 17.28 -18.78
CA MET A 306 15.96 17.11 -19.49
C MET A 306 15.70 18.25 -20.48
N ALA A 307 15.95 19.50 -20.08
CA ALA A 307 15.86 20.65 -20.98
C ALA A 307 16.81 20.52 -22.19
N LYS A 308 18.04 20.05 -21.97
CA LYS A 308 19.01 19.80 -23.05
C LYS A 308 18.53 18.72 -24.03
N LYS A 309 17.95 17.62 -23.52
CA LYS A 309 17.39 16.55 -24.36
C LYS A 309 16.21 17.05 -25.19
N LEU A 310 15.34 17.89 -24.63
CA LEU A 310 14.23 18.50 -25.36
C LEU A 310 14.73 19.37 -26.52
N LEU A 311 15.73 20.22 -26.28
CA LEU A 311 16.32 21.05 -27.34
C LEU A 311 16.98 20.22 -28.45
N GLN A 312 17.61 19.10 -28.09
CA GLN A 312 18.18 18.17 -29.07
C GLN A 312 17.09 17.52 -29.93
N ASN A 313 15.98 17.09 -29.31
CA ASN A 313 14.84 16.52 -30.03
C ASN A 313 14.19 17.55 -30.97
N GLU A 314 14.04 18.80 -30.53
CA GLU A 314 13.53 19.89 -31.37
C GLU A 314 14.44 20.12 -32.59
N LYS A 315 15.76 20.18 -32.39
CA LYS A 315 16.73 20.32 -33.48
C LYS A 315 16.67 19.15 -34.47
N LEU A 316 16.46 17.93 -33.98
CA LEU A 316 16.30 16.74 -34.82
C LEU A 316 15.05 16.83 -35.68
N MET A 317 13.93 17.28 -35.10
CA MET A 317 12.66 17.48 -35.81
C MET A 317 12.80 18.52 -36.93
N GLU A 318 13.49 19.62 -36.67
CA GLU A 318 13.72 20.66 -37.68
C GLU A 318 14.60 20.15 -38.83
N LEU A 319 15.61 19.32 -38.52
CA LEU A 319 16.46 18.71 -39.53
C LEU A 319 15.69 17.71 -40.42
N MET A 320 14.79 16.92 -39.82
CA MET A 320 13.88 16.05 -40.57
C MET A 320 12.95 16.86 -41.50
N LYS A 321 12.39 17.97 -41.02
CA LYS A 321 11.52 18.85 -41.80
C LYS A 321 12.26 19.46 -43.00
N GLN A 322 13.51 19.90 -42.80
CA GLN A 322 14.35 20.41 -43.89
C GLN A 322 14.68 19.33 -44.93
N ALA A 323 14.97 18.10 -44.50
CA ALA A 323 15.25 16.98 -45.41
C ALA A 323 14.03 16.65 -46.29
N LEU A 324 12.83 16.60 -45.71
CA LEU A 324 11.58 16.38 -46.44
C LEU A 324 11.29 17.52 -47.44
N GLY A 325 11.55 18.77 -47.05
CA GLY A 325 11.40 19.93 -47.93
C GLY A 325 12.30 19.88 -49.17
N LYS A 326 13.52 19.35 -49.05
CA LYS A 326 14.46 19.20 -50.18
C LYS A 326 14.00 18.12 -51.17
N GLN A 327 13.52 16.97 -50.68
CA GLN A 327 13.04 15.88 -51.55
C GLN A 327 11.83 16.29 -52.41
N ASN A 328 10.93 17.13 -51.89
CA ASN A 328 9.77 17.60 -52.66
C ASN A 328 10.16 18.57 -53.79
N LYS A 329 11.17 19.42 -53.59
CA LYS A 329 11.66 20.34 -54.64
C LYS A 329 12.34 19.61 -55.80
N GLU A 330 13.09 18.55 -55.49
CA GLU A 330 13.81 17.77 -56.50
C GLU A 330 12.87 16.94 -57.39
N LYS A 331 11.80 16.38 -56.82
CA LYS A 331 10.72 15.70 -57.58
C LYS A 331 9.92 16.66 -58.47
N SER A 332 9.71 17.90 -58.03
CA SER A 332 9.00 18.94 -58.80
C SER A 332 9.78 19.44 -60.02
N GLY A 333 11.11 19.61 -59.90
CA GLY A 333 11.95 20.11 -61.00
C GLY A 333 12.07 19.15 -62.20
N LYS A 334 11.96 17.84 -61.97
CA LYS A 334 12.16 16.83 -63.02
C LYS A 334 10.95 16.65 -63.95
N LYS A 335 9.76 17.13 -63.56
CA LYS A 335 8.53 17.03 -64.37
C LYS A 335 8.40 18.13 -65.44
N ARG A 336 9.12 19.25 -65.32
CA ARG A 336 9.01 20.40 -66.25
C ARG A 336 9.97 20.38 -67.44
N ARG A 337 10.93 19.46 -67.51
CA ARG A 337 11.96 19.43 -68.57
C ARG A 337 11.71 18.43 -69.70
N ARG A 338 10.58 17.71 -69.71
CA ARG A 338 10.33 16.60 -70.65
C ARG A 338 9.18 16.83 -71.64
N SER A 339 8.69 18.07 -71.79
CA SER A 339 7.53 18.39 -72.65
C SER A 339 7.81 19.42 -73.74
N SER A 340 9.06 19.56 -74.20
CA SER A 340 9.41 20.59 -75.20
C SER A 340 10.17 20.05 -76.41
N ASP A 341 10.15 18.72 -76.65
CA ASP A 341 10.97 18.10 -77.71
C ASP A 341 10.17 17.08 -78.54
N GLU A 342 8.92 17.42 -78.88
CA GLU A 342 8.06 16.57 -79.72
C GLU A 342 7.18 17.45 -80.62
N SER A 343 7.83 18.28 -81.45
CA SER A 343 7.20 19.08 -82.49
C SER A 343 8.19 19.32 -83.63
N GLU A 344 8.40 18.31 -84.47
CA GLU A 344 8.87 18.48 -85.85
C GLU A 344 8.36 17.35 -86.74
#